data_AF-D6ZEK7-F1
#
_entry.id   AF-D6ZEK7-F1
#
_cell.length_a   1.000
_cell.length_b   1.000
_cell.length_c   1.000
_cell.angle_alpha   90.00
_cell.angle_beta   90.00
_cell.angle_gamma   90.00
#
_symmetry.space_group_name_H-M   'P 1'
#
loop_
_entity.id
_entity.type
_entity.pdbx_description
1 polymer ?
#
loop_
_entity_poly.entity_id
_entity_poly.type
_entity_poly.pdbx_seq_one_letter_code
_entity_poly.pdbx_strand_id
1 'polypeptide(L)' 'MGRGRAKAKQAKVARSLKYNSPNTDFDQLKRELAGSGGDQSDEEQWYEAEPERRY' A
#
# COMPACT_ATOMS: atom_id res chain seq x y z
N MET A 1 -33.56 3.35 -20.22
CA MET A 1 -32.50 3.38 -21.27
C MET A 1 -31.11 3.86 -20.80
N GLY A 2 -30.84 4.14 -19.51
CA GLY A 2 -29.54 4.69 -19.06
C GLY A 2 -28.57 3.72 -18.35
N ARG A 3 -29.03 2.55 -17.90
CA ARG A 3 -28.25 1.67 -17.00
C ARG A 3 -27.04 1.01 -17.68
N GLY A 4 -27.15 0.62 -18.96
CA GLY A 4 -26.05 -0.04 -19.69
C GLY A 4 -24.82 0.88 -19.87
N ARG A 5 -25.06 2.16 -20.17
CA ARG A 5 -23.98 3.16 -20.32
C ARG A 5 -23.28 3.44 -18.98
N ALA A 6 -24.04 3.55 -17.90
CA ALA A 6 -23.48 3.71 -16.56
C ALA A 6 -22.62 2.49 -16.17
N LYS A 7 -23.13 1.27 -16.37
CA LYS A 7 -22.39 0.03 -16.09
C LYS A 7 -21.09 -0.06 -16.90
N ALA A 8 -21.13 0.31 -18.18
CA ALA A 8 -19.94 0.34 -19.03
C ALA A 8 -18.90 1.38 -18.54
N LYS A 9 -19.34 2.58 -18.14
CA LYS A 9 -18.46 3.60 -17.56
C LYS A 9 -17.81 3.11 -16.27
N GLN A 10 -18.58 2.51 -15.37
CA GLN A 10 -18.07 1.98 -14.10
C GLN A 10 -17.06 0.83 -14.32
N ALA A 11 -17.34 -0.10 -15.24
CA ALA A 11 -16.41 -1.17 -15.57
C ALA A 11 -15.09 -0.65 -16.16
N LYS A 12 -15.12 0.44 -16.94
CA LYS A 12 -13.91 1.10 -17.45
C LYS A 12 -13.09 1.71 -16.30
N VAL A 13 -13.74 2.46 -15.40
CA VAL A 13 -13.08 3.07 -14.23
C VAL A 13 -12.48 2.00 -13.32
N ALA A 14 -13.24 0.95 -13.00
CA ALA A 14 -12.77 -0.14 -12.15
C ALA A 14 -11.55 -0.87 -12.75
N ARG A 15 -11.53 -1.11 -14.07
CA ARG A 15 -10.35 -1.68 -14.73
C ARG A 15 -9.15 -0.73 -14.67
N SER A 16 -9.37 0.56 -14.90
CA SER A 16 -8.31 1.55 -14.73
C SER A 16 -7.76 1.50 -13.31
N LEU A 17 -8.59 1.48 -12.28
CA LEU A 17 -8.13 1.44 -10.89
C LEU A 17 -7.39 0.14 -10.55
N LYS A 18 -7.89 -1.01 -11.02
CA LYS A 18 -7.32 -2.33 -10.71
C LYS A 18 -5.96 -2.56 -11.38
N TYR A 19 -5.81 -2.09 -12.62
CA TYR A 19 -4.67 -2.42 -13.47
C TYR A 19 -3.76 -1.22 -13.76
N ASN A 20 -4.08 -0.03 -13.26
CA ASN A 20 -3.16 1.11 -13.27
C ASN A 20 -2.10 0.89 -12.20
N SER A 21 -0.95 0.37 -12.61
CA SER A 21 0.25 0.46 -11.81
C SER A 21 0.74 1.92 -11.89
N PRO A 22 0.84 2.64 -10.76
CA PRO A 22 1.45 3.95 -10.77
C PRO A 22 2.90 3.82 -11.25
N ASN A 23 3.35 4.78 -12.07
CA ASN A 23 4.77 4.92 -12.36
C ASN A 23 5.43 5.48 -11.09
N THR A 24 6.00 4.59 -10.28
CA THR A 24 6.73 4.97 -9.09
C THR A 24 8.15 5.37 -9.45
N ASP A 25 8.61 6.53 -8.99
CA ASP A 25 10.01 6.93 -9.09
C ASP A 25 10.83 6.16 -8.04
N PHE A 26 11.52 5.12 -8.49
CA PHE A 26 12.35 4.29 -7.62
C PHE A 26 13.58 5.02 -7.06
N ASP A 27 14.07 6.06 -7.74
CA ASP A 27 15.24 6.81 -7.28
C ASP A 27 14.88 7.78 -6.16
N GLN A 28 13.68 8.37 -6.21
CA GLN A 28 13.11 9.10 -5.09
C GLN A 28 12.88 8.17 -3.88
N LEU A 29 12.22 7.02 -4.10
CA LEU A 29 11.91 6.06 -3.04
C LEU A 29 13.16 5.58 -2.30
N LYS A 30 14.23 5.24 -3.05
CA LYS A 30 15.51 4.83 -2.46
C LYS A 30 16.12 5.91 -1.58
N ARG A 31 16.02 7.18 -1.98
CA ARG A 31 16.55 8.31 -1.23
C ARG A 31 15.80 8.52 0.09
N GLU A 32 14.47 8.41 0.05
CA GLU A 32 13.63 8.48 1.24
C GLU A 32 13.93 7.34 2.21
N LEU A 33 14.00 6.10 1.71
CA LEU A 33 14.34 4.93 2.54
C LEU A 33 15.75 5.00 3.13
N ALA A 34 16.74 5.45 2.35
CA ALA A 34 18.10 5.64 2.84
C ALA A 34 18.20 6.79 3.87
N GLY A 35 17.34 7.81 3.77
CA GLY A 35 17.24 8.90 4.73
C GLY A 35 16.42 8.57 5.99
N SER A 36 15.53 7.58 5.92
CA SER A 36 14.68 7.12 7.02
C SER A 36 15.28 5.97 7.84
N GLY A 37 16.46 5.45 7.48
CA GLY A 37 17.15 4.35 8.17
C GLY A 37 17.58 4.59 9.62
N GLY A 38 17.06 5.61 10.30
CA GLY A 38 17.29 5.92 11.72
C GLY A 38 16.10 5.64 12.65
N ASP A 39 14.95 5.21 12.13
CA ASP A 39 13.72 4.96 12.92
C ASP A 39 13.40 3.45 12.94
N GLN A 40 14.36 2.64 13.39
CA GLN A 40 14.17 1.19 13.60
C GLN A 40 13.64 0.88 15.02
N SER A 41 13.33 1.90 15.81
CA SER A 41 12.89 1.76 17.21
C SER A 41 11.48 1.22 17.38
N ASP A 42 10.61 1.38 16.39
CA ASP A 42 9.18 1.15 16.55
C ASP A 42 8.74 -0.28 16.19
N GLU A 43 9.54 -1.02 15.42
CA GLU A 43 9.24 -2.40 15.01
C GLU A 43 9.55 -3.43 16.11
N GLU A 44 10.55 -3.18 16.97
CA GLU A 44 10.91 -4.06 18.10
C GLU A 44 9.84 -4.04 19.21
N GLN A 45 9.14 -2.91 19.39
CA GLN A 45 8.11 -2.74 20.41
C GLN A 45 6.88 -3.65 20.18
N TRP A 46 6.62 -4.07 18.93
CA TRP A 46 5.51 -4.95 18.60
C TRP A 46 5.80 -6.44 18.84
N TYR A 47 7.08 -6.85 18.78
CA TYR A 47 7.50 -8.22 19.03
C TYR A 47 7.67 -8.55 20.52
N GLU A 48 7.90 -7.54 21.36
CA GLU A 48 8.04 -7.72 22.82
C GLU A 48 6.69 -7.73 23.58
N ALA A 49 5.59 -7.37 22.90
CA ALA A 49 4.25 -7.26 23.49
C ALA A 49 3.48 -8.58 23.63
N GLU A 50 4.04 -9.73 23.23
CA GLU A 50 3.50 -11.06 23.58
C GLU A 50 4.37 -11.76 24.63
N PRO A 51 4.22 -11.43 25.93
CA PRO A 51 4.79 -12.25 26.98
C PRO A 51 3.97 -13.54 27.07
N GLU A 52 4.58 -14.65 26.67
CA GLU A 52 4.34 -15.98 27.25
C GLU A 52 2.85 -16.28 27.54
N ARG A 53 2.05 -16.57 26.50
CA ARG A 53 0.83 -17.38 26.68
C ARG A 53 1.28 -18.82 26.98
N ARG A 54 1.70 -18.99 28.24
CA ARG A 54 1.81 -20.21 29.05
C ARG A 54 1.20 -21.43 28.39
N TYR A 55 2.04 -22.46 28.22
CA TYR A 55 1.65 -23.86 28.16
C TYR A 55 0.64 -24.22 29.26
#